data_AF-A0AAD6TFH1-F1
#
_entry.id   AF-A0AAD6TFH1-F1
#
_cell.length_a   1.000
_cell.length_b   1.000
_cell.length_c   1.000
_cell.angle_alpha   90.00
_cell.angle_beta   90.00
_cell.angle_gamma   90.00
#
_symmetry.space_group_name_H-M   'P 1'
#
loop_
_entity.id
_entity.type
_entity.pdbx_description
1 polymer ?
#
loop_
_entity_poly.entity_id
_entity_poly.type
_entity_poly.pdbx_seq_one_letter_code
_entity_poly.pdbx_strand_id
1 'polypeptide(L)'
;MPSHPPQTAPKSPTHRRPKILFYHIHDPHYGFTNFSAHPVQYKGKRYPTSEHLFQAFKFMDTRPDIAEKIREISEFPRDAFKEARTQQAYVRSDWKDVNIAMMDIAVEHKFAQHDDLKEELLMTGDAELVEDSAEDAFWGIGNRGSGRNELGKALERLRTKIRSAQRPVILFYDQRNPYYSFTNLSPHPVAFNGEMYPTSEHLFQAFKFLGYHPDVAQAIRLCKKPSDAWAEAGRHKTKIRADWHDVRVEKMDIVLWQKFNQHPQLKQELLATGDADLVEDSPADAFWGRGKNLQGRNELGKALQRLRTKLRKL
;
A
#
# COMPACT_ATOMS: atom_id res chain seq x y z
N MET A 1 3.73 35.32 -39.04
CA MET A 1 3.08 34.15 -38.40
C MET A 1 3.34 34.25 -36.90
N PRO A 2 2.38 34.70 -36.08
CA PRO A 2 2.59 34.83 -34.65
C PRO A 2 2.46 33.46 -33.95
N SER A 3 3.46 33.13 -33.16
CA SER A 3 3.58 31.91 -32.35
C SER A 3 2.61 31.94 -31.17
N HIS A 4 1.73 30.94 -31.09
CA HIS A 4 0.89 30.73 -29.91
C HIS A 4 1.72 30.17 -28.74
N PRO A 5 1.57 30.72 -27.51
CA PRO A 5 2.15 30.11 -26.33
C PRO A 5 1.41 28.80 -25.98
N PRO A 6 2.11 27.81 -25.39
CA PRO A 6 1.51 26.53 -25.03
C PRO A 6 0.44 26.72 -23.94
N GLN A 7 -0.79 26.31 -24.25
CA GLN A 7 -1.86 26.21 -23.27
C GLN A 7 -1.45 25.21 -22.18
N THR A 8 -1.35 25.70 -20.95
CA THR A 8 -1.15 24.86 -19.77
C THR A 8 -2.41 24.02 -19.57
N ALA A 9 -2.24 22.70 -19.57
CA ALA A 9 -3.33 21.77 -19.28
C ALA A 9 -3.93 22.06 -17.90
N PRO A 10 -5.26 21.97 -17.73
CA PRO A 10 -5.90 22.21 -16.44
C PRO A 10 -5.44 21.16 -15.45
N LYS A 11 -4.87 21.61 -14.32
CA LYS A 11 -4.55 20.75 -13.17
C LYS A 11 -5.84 20.10 -12.70
N SER A 12 -5.87 18.78 -12.70
CA SER A 12 -6.95 17.96 -12.15
C SER A 12 -7.28 18.43 -10.71
N PRO A 13 -8.56 18.47 -10.32
CA PRO A 13 -8.93 18.88 -8.96
C PRO A 13 -8.29 17.91 -7.98
N THR A 14 -7.40 18.42 -7.13
CA THR A 14 -6.82 17.65 -6.04
C THR A 14 -7.93 17.37 -5.04
N HIS A 15 -8.51 16.17 -5.05
CA HIS A 15 -9.38 15.71 -3.97
C HIS A 15 -8.58 15.81 -2.65
N ARG A 16 -8.86 16.85 -1.85
CA ARG A 16 -8.29 16.97 -0.51
C ARG A 16 -8.88 15.85 0.34
N ARG A 17 -8.01 15.05 0.96
CA ARG A 17 -8.43 14.02 1.93
C ARG A 17 -9.22 14.69 3.05
N PRO A 18 -10.33 14.10 3.54
CA PRO A 18 -11.02 14.60 4.72
C PRO A 18 -10.06 14.58 5.91
N LYS A 19 -10.18 15.53 6.83
CA LYS A 19 -9.33 15.61 8.03
C LYS A 19 -10.13 15.19 9.25
N ILE A 20 -9.50 14.39 10.12
CA ILE A 20 -10.00 14.08 11.46
C ILE A 20 -9.03 14.72 12.45
N LEU A 21 -9.53 15.68 13.21
CA LEU A 21 -8.80 16.34 14.28
C LEU A 21 -9.00 15.56 15.58
N PHE A 22 -7.95 15.34 16.35
CA PHE A 22 -8.03 14.70 17.65
C PHE A 22 -7.03 15.36 18.61
N TYR A 23 -7.48 15.67 19.84
CA TYR A 23 -6.63 16.22 20.90
C TYR A 23 -7.37 16.33 22.25
N HIS A 24 -8.62 16.79 22.24
CA HIS A 24 -9.36 17.08 23.48
C HIS A 24 -10.03 15.85 24.08
N ILE A 25 -9.99 15.74 25.41
CA ILE A 25 -10.47 14.57 26.18
C ILE A 25 -11.96 14.25 26.01
N HIS A 26 -12.77 15.23 25.60
CA HIS A 26 -14.21 15.07 25.41
C HIS A 26 -14.61 14.92 23.94
N ASP A 27 -13.66 15.00 23.02
CA ASP A 27 -13.91 14.89 21.59
C ASP A 27 -13.76 13.43 21.13
N PRO A 28 -14.43 13.05 20.02
CA PRO A 28 -14.17 11.78 19.35
C PRO A 28 -12.68 11.59 19.07
N HIS A 29 -12.24 10.34 18.98
CA HIS A 29 -10.85 9.99 18.68
C HIS A 29 -9.82 10.47 19.71
N TYR A 30 -10.23 10.92 20.91
CA TYR A 30 -9.26 11.18 21.99
C TYR A 30 -8.39 9.95 22.32
N GLY A 31 -8.95 8.76 22.10
CA GLY A 31 -8.22 7.49 22.17
C GLY A 31 -7.00 7.41 21.26
N PHE A 32 -6.83 8.31 20.28
CA PHE A 32 -5.65 8.35 19.40
C PHE A 32 -4.46 9.07 20.01
N THR A 33 -4.68 9.97 20.99
CA THR A 33 -3.58 10.68 21.66
C THR A 33 -2.74 9.71 22.49
N ASN A 34 -1.46 10.00 22.66
CA ASN A 34 -0.59 9.28 23.61
C ASN A 34 -0.95 9.52 25.08
N PHE A 35 -1.82 10.50 25.36
CA PHE A 35 -2.27 10.89 26.70
C PHE A 35 -3.56 10.19 27.13
N SER A 36 -4.26 9.51 26.23
CA SER A 36 -5.45 8.73 26.57
C SER A 36 -5.13 7.59 27.57
N ALA A 37 -6.07 7.30 28.47
CA ALA A 37 -5.93 6.31 29.54
C ALA A 37 -6.08 4.86 29.04
N HIS A 38 -5.21 4.47 28.10
CA HIS A 38 -5.12 3.13 27.55
C HIS A 38 -3.76 2.52 27.91
N PRO A 39 -3.70 1.63 28.93
CA PRO A 39 -2.45 1.05 29.37
C PRO A 39 -1.76 0.24 28.28
N VAL A 40 -0.44 0.21 28.32
CA VAL A 40 0.40 -0.49 27.36
C VAL A 40 1.31 -1.47 28.08
N GLN A 41 1.21 -2.75 27.72
CA GLN A 41 2.18 -3.78 28.11
C GLN A 41 3.37 -3.76 27.15
N TYR A 42 4.58 -3.63 27.68
CA TYR A 42 5.82 -3.68 26.92
C TYR A 42 6.92 -4.39 27.72
N LYS A 43 7.53 -5.43 27.13
CA LYS A 43 8.56 -6.28 27.77
C LYS A 43 8.15 -6.77 29.17
N GLY A 44 6.90 -7.21 29.32
CA GLY A 44 6.36 -7.75 30.57
C GLY A 44 6.01 -6.70 31.64
N LYS A 45 6.07 -5.41 31.32
CA LYS A 45 5.73 -4.33 32.25
C LYS A 45 4.56 -3.49 31.74
N ARG A 46 3.68 -3.09 32.67
CA ARG A 46 2.55 -2.19 32.39
C ARG A 46 3.01 -0.73 32.48
N TYR A 47 2.66 0.03 31.47
CA TYR A 47 2.76 1.48 31.40
C TYR A 47 1.33 2.05 31.41
N PRO A 48 1.01 3.05 32.26
CA PRO A 48 -0.35 3.60 32.36
C PRO A 48 -0.91 4.17 31.04
N THR A 49 -0.03 4.76 30.21
CA THR A 49 -0.37 5.27 28.88
C THR A 49 0.79 5.03 27.91
N SER A 50 0.56 5.20 26.59
CA SER A 50 1.67 5.18 25.63
C SER A 50 2.64 6.35 25.80
N GLU A 51 2.21 7.45 26.41
CA GLU A 51 3.12 8.53 26.82
C GLU A 51 4.13 8.06 27.88
N HIS A 52 3.72 7.27 28.86
CA HIS A 52 4.66 6.70 29.85
C HIS A 52 5.73 5.84 29.16
N LEU A 53 5.30 4.96 28.25
CA LEU A 53 6.21 4.11 27.49
C LEU A 53 7.16 4.94 26.60
N PHE A 54 6.61 5.93 25.89
CA PHE A 54 7.37 6.81 25.01
C PHE A 54 8.43 7.63 25.77
N GLN A 55 8.07 8.16 26.94
CA GLN A 55 9.02 8.87 27.80
C GLN A 55 10.08 7.94 28.39
N ALA A 56 9.72 6.70 28.77
CA ALA A 56 10.67 5.72 29.27
C ALA A 56 11.71 5.31 28.20
N PHE A 57 11.33 5.23 26.91
CA PHE A 57 12.26 4.90 25.81
C PHE A 57 13.46 5.84 25.71
N LYS A 58 13.36 7.07 26.21
CA LYS A 58 14.49 8.00 26.29
C LYS A 58 15.63 7.50 27.17
N PHE A 59 15.34 6.60 28.11
CA PHE A 59 16.25 6.21 29.19
C PHE A 59 16.45 4.70 29.32
N MET A 60 15.59 3.84 28.74
CA MET A 60 15.63 2.38 28.97
C MET A 60 17.02 1.75 28.80
N ASP A 61 17.79 2.19 27.80
CA ASP A 61 19.08 1.57 27.46
C ASP A 61 20.25 2.14 28.28
N THR A 62 20.16 3.40 28.74
CA THR A 62 21.28 4.13 29.37
C THR A 62 21.06 4.42 30.86
N ARG A 63 19.80 4.57 31.27
CA ARG A 63 19.35 4.91 32.64
C ARG A 63 18.03 4.19 32.95
N PRO A 64 18.04 2.86 33.06
CA PRO A 64 16.85 2.06 33.33
C PRO A 64 16.17 2.45 34.65
N ASP A 65 16.92 2.96 35.63
CA ASP A 65 16.39 3.52 36.88
C ASP A 65 15.40 4.67 36.64
N ILE A 66 15.73 5.58 35.72
CA ILE A 66 14.84 6.70 35.34
C ILE A 66 13.64 6.18 34.55
N ALA A 67 13.84 5.23 33.64
CA ALA A 67 12.76 4.63 32.87
C ALA A 67 11.70 3.96 33.78
N GLU A 68 12.14 3.23 34.81
CA GLU A 68 11.25 2.62 35.81
C GLU A 68 10.51 3.67 36.63
N LYS A 69 11.22 4.71 37.09
CA LYS A 69 10.58 5.84 37.80
C LYS A 69 9.48 6.48 36.96
N ILE A 70 9.74 6.74 35.67
CA ILE A 70 8.74 7.29 34.74
C ILE A 70 7.54 6.36 34.60
N ARG A 71 7.77 5.04 34.51
CA ARG A 71 6.71 4.04 34.38
C ARG A 71 5.78 3.99 35.60
N GLU A 72 6.31 4.21 36.79
CA GLU A 72 5.60 4.02 38.07
C GLU A 72 5.13 5.33 38.72
N ILE A 73 5.46 6.50 38.16
CA ILE A 73 5.30 7.79 38.84
C ILE A 73 3.84 8.11 39.23
N SER A 74 2.90 7.88 38.33
CA SER A 74 1.46 8.04 38.54
C SER A 74 0.69 7.43 37.37
N GLU A 75 -0.65 7.44 37.41
CA GLU A 75 -1.46 7.07 36.23
C GLU A 75 -1.61 8.25 35.24
N PHE A 76 -1.10 9.45 35.58
CA PHE A 76 -1.30 10.66 34.77
C PHE A 76 -0.14 10.90 33.80
N PRO A 77 -0.37 10.92 32.47
CA PRO A 77 0.69 11.05 31.46
C PRO A 77 1.51 12.34 31.58
N ARG A 78 0.91 13.40 32.13
CA ARG A 78 1.59 14.69 32.35
C ARG A 78 2.73 14.58 33.37
N ASP A 79 2.65 13.65 34.32
CA ASP A 79 3.70 13.46 35.32
C ASP A 79 4.91 12.73 34.70
N ALA A 80 4.67 11.70 33.89
CA ALA A 80 5.72 11.04 33.10
C ALA A 80 6.45 12.02 32.17
N PHE A 81 5.71 12.89 31.48
CA PHE A 81 6.28 13.94 30.64
C PHE A 81 7.15 14.93 31.42
N LYS A 82 6.66 15.39 32.59
CA LYS A 82 7.41 16.30 33.46
C LYS A 82 8.68 15.66 33.99
N GLU A 83 8.62 14.42 34.47
CA GLU A 83 9.79 13.69 34.97
C GLU A 83 10.82 13.47 33.86
N ALA A 84 10.41 13.08 32.66
CA ALA A 84 11.36 12.96 31.55
C ALA A 84 12.05 14.30 31.21
N ARG A 85 11.35 15.42 31.37
CA ARG A 85 11.93 16.77 31.19
C ARG A 85 12.91 17.15 32.30
N THR A 86 12.66 16.79 33.56
CA THR A 86 13.65 17.06 34.64
C THR A 86 14.92 16.26 34.44
N GLN A 87 14.84 15.09 33.78
CA GLN A 87 15.94 14.21 33.48
C GLN A 87 16.58 14.42 32.10
N GLN A 88 16.38 15.59 31.47
CA GLN A 88 16.79 15.86 30.09
C GLN A 88 18.28 15.60 29.80
N ALA A 89 19.15 15.76 30.81
CA ALA A 89 20.59 15.51 30.71
C ALA A 89 20.96 14.03 30.46
N TYR A 90 20.03 13.11 30.73
CA TYR A 90 20.26 11.66 30.64
C TYR A 90 19.56 10.99 29.45
N VAL A 91 18.87 11.77 28.63
CA VAL A 91 18.22 11.26 27.42
C VAL A 91 19.27 10.65 26.49
N ARG A 92 18.99 9.46 25.95
CA ARG A 92 19.84 8.79 24.96
C ARG A 92 20.29 9.73 23.83
N SER A 93 21.55 9.61 23.43
CA SER A 93 22.22 10.56 22.52
C SER A 93 21.63 10.58 21.11
N ASP A 94 21.08 9.47 20.65
CA ASP A 94 20.44 9.27 19.33
C ASP A 94 18.93 9.61 19.33
N TRP A 95 18.39 10.21 20.40
CA TRP A 95 16.94 10.41 20.54
C TRP A 95 16.28 11.14 19.36
N LYS A 96 16.98 12.12 18.77
CA LYS A 96 16.46 12.87 17.61
C LYS A 96 16.30 12.00 16.36
N ASP A 97 17.09 10.94 16.25
CA ASP A 97 17.07 10.02 15.10
C ASP A 97 16.05 8.90 15.30
N VAL A 98 15.78 8.51 16.56
CA VAL A 98 14.93 7.35 16.88
C VAL A 98 13.53 7.70 17.40
N ASN A 99 13.24 8.95 17.75
CA ASN A 99 11.97 9.33 18.40
C ASN A 99 10.72 8.90 17.62
N ILE A 100 10.73 9.01 16.29
CA ILE A 100 9.61 8.59 15.43
C ILE A 100 9.43 7.06 15.52
N ALA A 101 10.52 6.30 15.43
CA ALA A 101 10.46 4.84 15.55
C ALA A 101 9.97 4.38 16.94
N MET A 102 10.39 5.07 18.00
CA MET A 102 9.94 4.79 19.37
C MET A 102 8.45 5.12 19.57
N MET A 103 7.95 6.19 18.93
CA MET A 103 6.51 6.48 18.92
C MET A 103 5.73 5.42 18.14
N ASP A 104 6.23 4.99 16.98
CA ASP A 104 5.61 3.93 16.18
C ASP A 104 5.46 2.64 17.02
N ILE A 105 6.49 2.26 17.80
CA ILE A 105 6.42 1.12 18.72
C ILE A 105 5.35 1.35 19.80
N ALA A 106 5.34 2.51 20.46
CA ALA A 106 4.38 2.79 21.54
C ALA A 106 2.92 2.76 21.05
N VAL A 107 2.66 3.39 19.91
CA VAL A 107 1.33 3.42 19.26
C VAL A 107 0.95 2.02 18.78
N GLU A 108 1.86 1.28 18.15
CA GLU A 108 1.60 -0.11 17.74
C GLU A 108 1.21 -0.99 18.92
N HIS A 109 1.96 -0.96 20.02
CA HIS A 109 1.64 -1.74 21.21
C HIS A 109 0.28 -1.36 21.81
N LYS A 110 -0.03 -0.07 21.87
CA LYS A 110 -1.32 0.42 22.36
C LYS A 110 -2.47 -0.14 21.51
N PHE A 111 -2.47 0.14 20.22
CA PHE A 111 -3.57 -0.28 19.34
C PHE A 111 -3.62 -1.80 19.11
N ALA A 112 -2.52 -2.54 19.30
CA ALA A 112 -2.55 -4.00 19.28
C ALA A 112 -3.22 -4.60 20.53
N GLN A 113 -3.32 -3.85 21.63
CA GLN A 113 -3.88 -4.31 22.91
C GLN A 113 -5.31 -3.81 23.16
N HIS A 114 -5.81 -2.88 22.33
CA HIS A 114 -7.12 -2.24 22.46
C HIS A 114 -7.84 -2.35 21.11
N ASP A 115 -8.67 -3.40 20.95
CA ASP A 115 -9.35 -3.71 19.68
C ASP A 115 -10.35 -2.62 19.26
N ASP A 116 -10.98 -1.94 20.21
CA ASP A 116 -11.86 -0.79 19.98
C ASP A 116 -11.12 0.36 19.29
N LEU A 117 -9.92 0.72 19.77
CA LEU A 117 -9.08 1.75 19.15
C LEU A 117 -8.60 1.33 17.76
N LYS A 118 -8.26 0.05 17.59
CA LYS A 118 -7.84 -0.52 16.32
C LYS A 118 -8.97 -0.47 15.28
N GLU A 119 -10.18 -0.84 15.67
CA GLU A 119 -11.37 -0.74 14.83
C GLU A 119 -11.68 0.73 14.48
N GLU A 120 -11.66 1.61 15.47
CA GLU A 120 -11.85 3.06 15.28
C GLU A 120 -10.82 3.62 14.28
N LEU A 121 -9.53 3.25 14.41
CA LEU A 121 -8.47 3.65 13.49
C LEU A 121 -8.73 3.16 12.07
N LEU A 122 -9.22 1.93 11.88
CA LEU A 122 -9.54 1.41 10.55
C LEU A 122 -10.75 2.12 9.92
N MET A 123 -11.76 2.47 10.74
CA MET A 123 -12.99 3.16 10.35
C MET A 123 -12.77 4.59 9.86
N THR A 124 -11.64 5.21 10.21
CA THR A 124 -11.24 6.53 9.67
C THR A 124 -11.04 6.56 8.16
N GLY A 125 -11.09 5.41 7.47
CA GLY A 125 -10.98 5.35 6.02
C GLY A 125 -9.65 5.92 5.54
N ASP A 126 -9.69 6.77 4.52
CA ASP A 126 -8.50 7.44 4.01
C ASP A 126 -8.35 8.87 4.56
N ALA A 127 -9.04 9.22 5.65
CA ALA A 127 -8.90 10.54 6.27
C ALA A 127 -7.46 10.81 6.72
N GLU A 128 -7.04 12.07 6.60
CA GLU A 128 -5.83 12.58 7.23
C GLU A 128 -6.07 12.67 8.74
N LEU A 129 -5.21 12.05 9.54
CA LEU A 129 -5.30 12.10 11.00
C LEU A 129 -4.41 13.23 11.51
N VAL A 130 -4.98 14.15 12.29
CA VAL A 130 -4.32 15.38 12.71
C VAL A 130 -4.40 15.54 14.22
N GLU A 131 -3.25 15.48 14.88
CA GLU A 131 -3.10 15.82 16.30
C GLU A 131 -3.21 17.35 16.45
N ASP A 132 -4.36 17.83 16.92
CA ASP A 132 -4.72 19.26 16.98
C ASP A 132 -4.18 19.95 18.24
N SER A 133 -2.94 19.62 18.61
CA SER A 133 -2.23 20.25 19.72
C SER A 133 -1.68 21.62 19.28
N ALA A 134 -2.16 22.69 19.92
CA ALA A 134 -1.60 24.03 19.71
C ALA A 134 -0.20 24.23 20.34
N GLU A 135 0.18 23.35 21.27
CA GLU A 135 1.43 23.46 22.04
C GLU A 135 2.60 22.70 21.40
N ASP A 136 2.34 21.62 20.66
CA ASP A 136 3.36 20.75 20.10
C ASP A 136 3.35 20.77 18.56
N ALA A 137 4.27 21.53 17.97
CA ALA A 137 4.43 21.62 16.52
C ALA A 137 5.22 20.47 15.90
N PHE A 138 5.76 19.53 16.69
CA PHE A 138 6.44 18.34 16.17
C PHE A 138 5.47 17.16 16.08
N TRP A 139 4.83 16.81 17.20
CA TRP A 139 3.86 15.71 17.23
C TRP A 139 2.49 16.12 16.69
N GLY A 140 2.08 17.37 16.91
CA GLY A 140 0.86 17.96 16.38
C GLY A 140 1.09 19.12 15.40
N ILE A 141 0.05 19.94 15.20
CA ILE A 141 0.06 21.04 14.24
C ILE A 141 0.52 22.39 14.80
N GLY A 142 0.65 22.52 16.12
CA GLY A 142 1.06 23.75 16.80
C GLY A 142 0.12 24.94 16.56
N ASN A 143 0.41 26.05 17.23
CA ASN A 143 -0.42 27.27 17.19
C ASN A 143 -0.59 27.91 15.79
N ARG A 144 0.28 27.60 14.83
CA ARG A 144 0.21 28.08 13.44
C ARG A 144 -0.53 27.10 12.52
N GLY A 145 -0.94 25.94 13.00
CA GLY A 145 -1.60 24.90 12.20
C GLY A 145 -0.70 24.26 11.14
N SER A 146 0.61 24.48 11.21
CA SER A 146 1.61 24.08 10.21
C SER A 146 2.72 23.18 10.79
N GLY A 147 2.48 22.60 11.96
CA GLY A 147 3.36 21.66 12.62
C GLY A 147 3.50 20.35 11.82
N ARG A 148 4.46 19.53 12.23
CA ARG A 148 4.83 18.32 11.51
C ARG A 148 3.78 17.20 11.63
N ASN A 149 2.91 17.23 12.63
CA ASN A 149 1.86 16.22 12.85
C ASN A 149 2.42 14.78 12.80
N GLU A 150 3.57 14.53 13.43
CA GLU A 150 4.22 13.21 13.38
C GLU A 150 3.41 12.11 14.08
N LEU A 151 2.52 12.45 15.03
CA LEU A 151 1.66 11.47 15.70
C LEU A 151 0.51 11.05 14.79
N GLY A 152 -0.15 12.00 14.13
CA GLY A 152 -1.12 11.70 13.07
C GLY A 152 -0.52 10.80 11.98
N LYS A 153 0.70 11.11 11.53
CA LYS A 153 1.44 10.28 10.56
C LYS A 153 1.77 8.88 11.11
N ALA A 154 2.13 8.75 12.39
CA ALA A 154 2.38 7.44 13.02
C ALA A 154 1.12 6.56 13.01
N LEU A 155 -0.04 7.14 13.32
CA LEU A 155 -1.33 6.46 13.24
C LEU A 155 -1.68 6.05 11.81
N GLU A 156 -1.40 6.91 10.81
CA GLU A 156 -1.61 6.56 9.40
C GLU A 156 -0.68 5.43 8.93
N ARG A 157 0.58 5.42 9.38
CA ARG A 157 1.51 4.30 9.14
C ARG A 157 0.99 3.00 9.76
N LEU A 158 0.54 3.05 11.01
CA LEU A 158 -0.05 1.90 11.70
C LEU A 158 -1.32 1.41 10.99
N ARG A 159 -2.24 2.31 10.63
CA ARG A 159 -3.47 1.98 9.87
C ARG A 159 -3.12 1.26 8.57
N THR A 160 -2.12 1.74 7.85
CA THR A 160 -1.61 1.12 6.61
C THR A 160 -1.04 -0.27 6.88
N LYS A 161 -0.27 -0.44 7.96
CA LYS A 161 0.31 -1.72 8.38
C LYS A 161 -0.79 -2.74 8.70
N ILE A 162 -1.78 -2.37 9.51
CA ILE A 162 -2.90 -3.23 9.90
C ILE A 162 -3.72 -3.64 8.67
N ARG A 163 -4.08 -2.68 7.82
CA ARG A 163 -4.81 -2.97 6.57
C ARG A 163 -4.04 -3.96 5.71
N SER A 164 -2.75 -3.72 5.51
CA SER A 164 -1.92 -4.59 4.66
C SER A 164 -1.83 -6.01 5.22
N ALA A 165 -1.72 -6.18 6.53
CA ALA A 165 -1.71 -7.48 7.18
C ALA A 165 -3.07 -8.22 7.10
N GLN A 166 -4.18 -7.50 6.94
CA GLN A 166 -5.53 -8.05 6.86
C GLN A 166 -6.09 -8.09 5.42
N ARG A 167 -5.29 -7.77 4.40
CA ARG A 167 -5.78 -7.78 3.02
C ARG A 167 -6.25 -9.18 2.63
N PRO A 168 -7.48 -9.32 2.14
CA PRO A 168 -7.90 -10.58 1.53
C PRO A 168 -6.95 -10.92 0.39
N VAL A 169 -6.63 -12.21 0.24
CA VAL A 169 -5.87 -12.70 -0.90
C VAL A 169 -6.82 -13.40 -1.86
N ILE A 170 -6.89 -12.92 -3.09
CA ILE A 170 -7.66 -13.54 -4.18
C ILE A 170 -6.67 -14.32 -5.05
N LEU A 171 -6.81 -15.64 -5.04
CA LEU A 171 -6.09 -16.54 -5.93
C LEU A 171 -6.89 -16.71 -7.24
N PHE A 172 -6.23 -16.54 -8.37
CA PHE A 172 -6.83 -16.79 -9.68
C PHE A 172 -5.86 -17.54 -10.58
N TYR A 173 -6.33 -18.58 -11.28
CA TYR A 173 -5.58 -19.31 -12.32
C TYR A 173 -6.43 -20.41 -12.95
N ASP A 174 -7.13 -21.20 -12.12
CA ASP A 174 -7.95 -22.33 -12.56
C ASP A 174 -9.29 -21.85 -13.14
N GLN A 175 -9.63 -22.32 -14.34
CA GLN A 175 -10.89 -22.00 -15.03
C GLN A 175 -12.15 -22.40 -14.28
N ARG A 176 -12.05 -23.29 -13.28
CA ARG A 176 -13.16 -23.73 -12.43
C ARG A 176 -13.41 -22.81 -11.26
N ASN A 177 -12.49 -21.87 -10.99
CA ASN A 177 -12.56 -20.97 -9.84
C ASN A 177 -13.00 -19.56 -10.27
N PRO A 178 -13.57 -18.77 -9.34
CA PRO A 178 -13.82 -17.35 -9.56
C PRO A 178 -12.55 -16.61 -10.04
N TYR A 179 -12.75 -15.48 -10.72
CA TYR A 179 -11.66 -14.62 -11.20
C TYR A 179 -10.74 -15.25 -12.26
N TYR A 180 -11.11 -16.39 -12.86
CA TYR A 180 -10.37 -16.90 -14.04
C TYR A 180 -10.27 -15.86 -15.17
N SER A 181 -11.26 -14.97 -15.25
CA SER A 181 -11.28 -13.78 -16.10
C SER A 181 -10.07 -12.86 -15.93
N PHE A 182 -9.32 -12.94 -14.83
CA PHE A 182 -8.11 -12.13 -14.61
C PHE A 182 -6.86 -12.73 -15.26
N THR A 183 -6.89 -14.01 -15.62
CA THR A 183 -5.78 -14.66 -16.34
C THR A 183 -5.64 -14.10 -17.75
N ASN A 184 -4.45 -14.19 -18.33
CA ASN A 184 -4.24 -13.88 -19.75
C ASN A 184 -4.85 -14.92 -20.71
N LEU A 185 -5.26 -16.06 -20.17
CA LEU A 185 -5.78 -17.21 -20.89
C LEU A 185 -7.31 -17.15 -21.08
N SER A 186 -7.99 -16.32 -20.29
CA SER A 186 -9.45 -16.17 -20.37
C SER A 186 -9.91 -15.76 -21.78
N PRO A 187 -11.05 -16.28 -22.28
CA PRO A 187 -11.57 -16.03 -23.63
C PRO A 187 -12.23 -14.66 -23.77
N HIS A 188 -11.47 -13.59 -23.50
CA HIS A 188 -11.88 -12.20 -23.65
C HIS A 188 -11.05 -11.56 -24.76
N PRO A 189 -11.61 -11.37 -25.97
CA PRO A 189 -10.90 -10.80 -27.09
C PRO A 189 -10.40 -9.38 -26.81
N VAL A 190 -9.24 -9.05 -27.36
CA VAL A 190 -8.61 -7.73 -27.20
C VAL A 190 -8.39 -7.11 -28.57
N ALA A 191 -9.03 -5.97 -28.83
CA ALA A 191 -8.77 -5.14 -29.99
C ALA A 191 -7.49 -4.33 -29.76
N PHE A 192 -6.55 -4.37 -30.70
CA PHE A 192 -5.34 -3.54 -30.66
C PHE A 192 -4.87 -3.22 -32.08
N ASN A 193 -4.66 -1.93 -32.37
CA ASN A 193 -4.24 -1.42 -33.69
C ASN A 193 -5.10 -1.94 -34.86
N GLY A 194 -6.43 -1.95 -34.71
CA GLY A 194 -7.35 -2.40 -35.74
C GLY A 194 -7.48 -3.91 -35.89
N GLU A 195 -6.72 -4.69 -35.12
CA GLU A 195 -6.74 -6.15 -35.15
C GLU A 195 -7.37 -6.74 -33.88
N MET A 196 -8.03 -7.89 -34.03
CA MET A 196 -8.62 -8.63 -32.92
C MET A 196 -7.73 -9.81 -32.51
N TYR A 197 -7.40 -9.87 -31.23
CA TYR A 197 -6.66 -10.97 -30.61
C TYR A 197 -7.62 -11.81 -29.77
N PRO A 198 -7.63 -13.16 -29.91
CA PRO A 198 -8.59 -14.00 -29.19
C PRO A 198 -8.52 -13.90 -27.66
N THR A 199 -7.31 -13.70 -27.12
CA THR A 199 -7.08 -13.48 -25.68
C THR A 199 -5.92 -12.50 -25.45
N SER A 200 -5.77 -12.04 -24.21
CA SER A 200 -4.58 -11.29 -23.76
C SER A 200 -3.26 -12.01 -24.05
N GLU A 201 -3.21 -13.33 -23.90
CA GLU A 201 -2.03 -14.13 -24.23
C GLU A 201 -1.61 -13.95 -25.69
N HIS A 202 -2.56 -13.92 -26.64
CA HIS A 202 -2.24 -13.75 -28.06
C HIS A 202 -1.59 -12.39 -28.32
N LEU A 203 -2.17 -11.31 -27.78
CA LEU A 203 -1.61 -9.97 -27.93
C LEU A 203 -0.24 -9.85 -27.23
N PHE A 204 -0.12 -10.44 -26.04
CA PHE A 204 1.13 -10.41 -25.27
C PHE A 204 2.26 -11.14 -25.99
N GLN A 205 1.99 -12.32 -26.56
CA GLN A 205 2.96 -13.05 -27.38
C GLN A 205 3.29 -12.30 -28.67
N ALA A 206 2.30 -11.68 -29.32
CA ALA A 206 2.53 -10.88 -30.53
C ALA A 206 3.41 -9.65 -30.27
N PHE A 207 3.36 -9.03 -29.09
CA PHE A 207 4.21 -7.88 -28.74
C PHE A 207 5.72 -8.18 -28.78
N LYS A 208 6.11 -9.45 -28.73
CA LYS A 208 7.50 -9.87 -28.95
C LYS A 208 8.00 -9.60 -30.38
N PHE A 209 7.07 -9.50 -31.35
CA PHE A 209 7.38 -9.50 -32.78
C PHE A 209 6.78 -8.32 -33.56
N LEU A 210 5.70 -7.68 -33.09
CA LEU A 210 4.90 -6.67 -33.82
C LEU A 210 5.71 -5.59 -34.57
N GLY A 211 6.84 -5.13 -34.01
CA GLY A 211 7.66 -4.07 -34.63
C GLY A 211 8.72 -4.53 -35.62
N TYR A 212 9.03 -5.83 -35.69
CA TYR A 212 10.20 -6.35 -36.42
C TYR A 212 9.88 -7.57 -37.30
N HIS A 213 8.94 -8.40 -36.86
CA HIS A 213 8.48 -9.62 -37.53
C HIS A 213 6.95 -9.69 -37.52
N PRO A 214 6.26 -8.80 -38.25
CA PRO A 214 4.80 -8.72 -38.26
C PRO A 214 4.13 -9.99 -38.80
N ASP A 215 4.81 -10.76 -39.65
CA ASP A 215 4.40 -12.09 -40.13
C ASP A 215 4.24 -13.08 -38.97
N VAL A 216 5.21 -13.12 -38.04
CA VAL A 216 5.15 -13.98 -36.85
C VAL A 216 4.05 -13.51 -35.90
N ALA A 217 3.92 -12.19 -35.70
CA ALA A 217 2.86 -11.62 -34.87
C ALA A 217 1.46 -11.97 -35.43
N GLN A 218 1.30 -11.98 -36.76
CA GLN A 218 0.07 -12.40 -37.42
C GLN A 218 -0.20 -13.89 -37.23
N ALA A 219 0.82 -14.75 -37.39
CA ALA A 219 0.68 -16.19 -37.15
C ALA A 219 0.21 -16.50 -35.71
N ILE A 220 0.81 -15.83 -34.72
CA ILE A 220 0.41 -15.93 -33.31
C ILE A 220 -1.05 -15.49 -33.11
N ARG A 221 -1.46 -14.37 -33.72
CA ARG A 221 -2.83 -13.86 -33.62
C ARG A 221 -3.87 -14.82 -34.17
N LEU A 222 -3.52 -15.56 -35.24
CA LEU A 222 -4.40 -16.51 -35.91
C LEU A 222 -4.47 -17.87 -35.20
N CYS A 223 -3.69 -18.10 -34.15
CA CYS A 223 -3.84 -19.29 -33.31
C CYS A 223 -5.23 -19.37 -32.68
N LYS A 224 -5.74 -20.59 -32.48
CA LYS A 224 -7.06 -20.82 -31.89
C LYS A 224 -7.03 -20.81 -30.37
N LYS A 225 -5.97 -21.36 -29.78
CA LYS A 225 -5.82 -21.50 -28.33
C LYS A 225 -4.66 -20.65 -27.81
N PRO A 226 -4.76 -20.09 -26.60
CA PRO A 226 -3.65 -19.39 -25.95
C PRO A 226 -2.35 -20.21 -25.89
N SER A 227 -2.46 -21.51 -25.66
CA SER A 227 -1.30 -22.43 -25.65
C SER A 227 -0.58 -22.49 -27.00
N ASP A 228 -1.33 -22.38 -28.09
CA ASP A 228 -0.78 -22.44 -29.45
C ASP A 228 -0.05 -21.13 -29.78
N ALA A 229 -0.60 -19.99 -29.34
CA ALA A 229 0.04 -18.69 -29.46
C ALA A 229 1.38 -18.63 -28.71
N TRP A 230 1.42 -19.19 -27.48
CA TRP A 230 2.65 -19.33 -26.70
C TRP A 230 3.66 -20.25 -27.40
N ALA A 231 3.21 -21.41 -27.90
CA ALA A 231 4.05 -22.37 -28.59
C ALA A 231 4.63 -21.79 -29.89
N GLU A 232 3.82 -21.05 -30.65
CA GLU A 232 4.24 -20.39 -31.89
C GLU A 232 5.30 -19.32 -31.61
N ALA A 233 5.09 -18.46 -30.62
CA ALA A 233 6.12 -17.51 -30.19
C ALA A 233 7.43 -18.21 -29.77
N GLY A 234 7.33 -19.38 -29.12
CA GLY A 234 8.47 -20.21 -28.73
C GLY A 234 9.27 -20.76 -29.91
N ARG A 235 8.61 -21.13 -31.02
CA ARG A 235 9.29 -21.57 -32.26
C ARG A 235 10.17 -20.47 -32.86
N HIS A 236 9.77 -19.21 -32.71
CA HIS A 236 10.49 -18.05 -33.22
C HIS A 236 11.33 -17.33 -32.14
N LYS A 237 11.80 -18.05 -31.11
CA LYS A 237 12.56 -17.45 -29.98
C LYS A 237 13.73 -16.55 -30.40
N THR A 238 14.39 -16.85 -31.53
CA THR A 238 15.54 -16.08 -32.05
C THR A 238 15.15 -14.76 -32.69
N LYS A 239 13.85 -14.57 -32.98
CA LYS A 239 13.27 -13.36 -33.57
C LYS A 239 12.59 -12.45 -32.55
N ILE A 240 12.60 -12.82 -31.26
CA ILE A 240 12.04 -11.98 -30.20
C ILE A 240 12.84 -10.68 -30.11
N ARG A 241 12.16 -9.55 -29.97
CA ARG A 241 12.79 -8.24 -29.72
C ARG A 241 13.84 -8.31 -28.60
N ALA A 242 14.98 -7.66 -28.81
CA ALA A 242 16.15 -7.79 -27.93
C ALA A 242 15.91 -7.28 -26.50
N ASP A 243 15.06 -6.26 -26.33
CA ASP A 243 14.72 -5.62 -25.05
C ASP A 243 13.54 -6.29 -24.32
N TRP A 244 13.10 -7.49 -24.76
CA TRP A 244 11.87 -8.12 -24.24
C TRP A 244 11.84 -8.23 -22.70
N HIS A 245 12.97 -8.57 -22.07
CA HIS A 245 13.02 -8.73 -20.62
C HIS A 245 12.77 -7.41 -19.87
N ASP A 246 13.11 -6.28 -20.47
CA ASP A 246 12.95 -4.94 -19.91
C ASP A 246 11.52 -4.42 -20.14
N VAL A 247 10.92 -4.70 -21.30
CA VAL A 247 9.62 -4.13 -21.68
C VAL A 247 8.42 -5.02 -21.37
N ARG A 248 8.60 -6.31 -21.06
CA ARG A 248 7.48 -7.26 -20.89
C ARG A 248 6.44 -6.83 -19.84
N VAL A 249 6.84 -6.15 -18.77
CA VAL A 249 5.90 -5.65 -17.75
C VAL A 249 5.06 -4.52 -18.30
N GLU A 250 5.68 -3.55 -18.99
CA GLU A 250 4.97 -2.46 -19.67
C GLU A 250 4.01 -3.00 -20.73
N LYS A 251 4.43 -3.99 -21.53
CA LYS A 251 3.55 -4.61 -22.53
C LYS A 251 2.36 -5.32 -21.91
N MET A 252 2.56 -5.99 -20.76
CA MET A 252 1.43 -6.57 -20.02
C MET A 252 0.46 -5.50 -19.51
N ASP A 253 0.97 -4.38 -18.98
CA ASP A 253 0.12 -3.27 -18.54
C ASP A 253 -0.74 -2.72 -19.70
N ILE A 254 -0.20 -2.65 -20.92
CA ILE A 254 -0.95 -2.27 -22.13
C ILE A 254 -2.02 -3.32 -22.46
N VAL A 255 -1.68 -4.62 -22.46
CA VAL A 255 -2.63 -5.71 -22.74
C VAL A 255 -3.80 -5.69 -21.77
N LEU A 256 -3.52 -5.59 -20.47
CA LEU A 256 -4.54 -5.58 -19.43
C LEU A 256 -5.38 -4.30 -19.52
N TRP A 257 -4.77 -3.15 -19.77
CA TRP A 257 -5.53 -1.92 -20.02
C TRP A 257 -6.53 -2.10 -21.16
N GLN A 258 -6.09 -2.66 -22.30
CA GLN A 258 -6.98 -2.89 -23.44
C GLN A 258 -8.11 -3.86 -23.09
N LYS A 259 -7.79 -5.01 -22.48
CA LYS A 259 -8.80 -5.99 -22.06
C LYS A 259 -9.84 -5.38 -21.12
N PHE A 260 -9.42 -4.83 -19.98
CA PHE A 260 -10.36 -4.36 -18.97
C PHE A 260 -11.10 -3.09 -19.40
N ASN A 261 -10.53 -2.25 -20.26
CA ASN A 261 -11.23 -1.09 -20.79
C ASN A 261 -12.29 -1.46 -21.85
N GLN A 262 -12.08 -2.55 -22.60
CA GLN A 262 -13.01 -3.04 -23.61
C GLN A 262 -14.14 -3.91 -23.03
N HIS A 263 -13.96 -4.46 -21.83
CA HIS A 263 -14.93 -5.34 -21.16
C HIS A 263 -15.41 -4.74 -19.83
N PRO A 264 -16.54 -3.99 -19.82
CA PRO A 264 -17.04 -3.31 -18.62
C PRO A 264 -17.28 -4.24 -17.41
N GLN A 265 -17.71 -5.48 -17.65
CA GLN A 265 -17.92 -6.48 -16.60
C GLN A 265 -16.61 -6.82 -15.90
N LEU A 266 -15.50 -6.98 -16.65
CA LEU A 266 -14.19 -7.26 -16.06
C LEU A 266 -13.65 -6.05 -15.29
N LYS A 267 -13.87 -4.84 -15.81
CA LYS A 267 -13.54 -3.60 -15.10
C LYS A 267 -14.25 -3.56 -13.75
N GLN A 268 -15.55 -3.85 -13.72
CA GLN A 268 -16.33 -3.90 -12.48
C GLN A 268 -15.83 -5.01 -11.54
N GLU A 269 -15.58 -6.21 -12.05
CA GLU A 269 -15.05 -7.33 -11.27
C GLU A 269 -13.70 -6.98 -10.62
N LEU A 270 -12.77 -6.35 -11.37
CA LEU A 270 -11.49 -5.89 -10.84
C LEU A 270 -11.66 -4.81 -9.78
N LEU A 271 -12.56 -3.84 -9.96
CA LEU A 271 -12.82 -2.80 -8.96
C LEU A 271 -13.46 -3.38 -7.68
N ALA A 272 -14.35 -4.36 -7.84
CA ALA A 272 -15.05 -5.04 -6.75
C ALA A 272 -14.12 -5.84 -5.84
N THR A 273 -12.91 -6.19 -6.28
CA THR A 273 -11.91 -6.84 -5.42
C THR A 273 -11.41 -5.97 -4.26
N GLY A 274 -11.82 -4.69 -4.19
CA GLY A 274 -11.45 -3.82 -3.08
C GLY A 274 -9.93 -3.69 -2.98
N ASP A 275 -9.39 -3.81 -1.78
CA ASP A 275 -7.95 -3.75 -1.54
C ASP A 275 -7.29 -5.13 -1.47
N ALA A 276 -7.99 -6.19 -1.90
CA ALA A 276 -7.44 -7.53 -1.91
C ALA A 276 -6.14 -7.61 -2.73
N ASP A 277 -5.19 -8.40 -2.24
CA ASP A 277 -4.01 -8.77 -3.03
C ASP A 277 -4.42 -9.81 -4.06
N LEU A 278 -4.01 -9.58 -5.30
CA LEU A 278 -4.36 -10.44 -6.43
C LEU A 278 -3.15 -11.32 -6.73
N VAL A 279 -3.34 -12.63 -6.72
CA VAL A 279 -2.24 -13.57 -6.92
C VAL A 279 -2.58 -14.56 -8.02
N GLU A 280 -1.78 -14.55 -9.09
CA GLU A 280 -1.88 -15.55 -10.15
C GLU A 280 -1.30 -16.87 -9.64
N ASP A 281 -2.18 -17.81 -9.27
CA ASP A 281 -1.84 -19.11 -8.70
C ASP A 281 -1.40 -20.14 -9.76
N SER A 282 -0.60 -19.68 -10.72
CA SER A 282 0.04 -20.55 -11.70
C SER A 282 1.07 -21.44 -11.01
N PRO A 283 0.96 -22.78 -11.11
CA PRO A 283 1.90 -23.70 -10.46
C PRO A 283 3.25 -23.75 -11.20
N ALA A 284 3.36 -23.19 -12.40
CA ALA A 284 4.56 -23.29 -13.23
C ALA A 284 5.28 -21.96 -13.44
N ASP A 285 4.55 -20.85 -13.61
CA ASP A 285 5.14 -19.55 -13.93
C ASP A 285 5.51 -18.80 -12.65
N ALA A 286 6.81 -18.75 -12.34
CA ALA A 286 7.35 -18.04 -11.18
C ALA A 286 7.63 -16.55 -11.46
N PHE A 287 7.45 -16.06 -12.69
CA PHE A 287 7.58 -14.63 -12.99
C PHE A 287 6.21 -13.94 -12.94
N TRP A 288 5.24 -14.43 -13.72
CA TRP A 288 3.90 -13.85 -13.77
C TRP A 288 3.03 -14.28 -12.58
N GLY A 289 3.17 -15.53 -12.14
CA GLY A 289 2.49 -16.08 -10.98
C GLY A 289 3.41 -16.42 -9.81
N ARG A 290 2.90 -17.24 -8.89
CA ARG A 290 3.60 -17.69 -7.67
C ARG A 290 4.45 -18.96 -7.87
N GLY A 291 4.30 -19.65 -9.00
CA GLY A 291 5.14 -20.81 -9.38
C GLY A 291 5.09 -21.98 -8.40
N LYS A 292 5.93 -22.99 -8.63
CA LYS A 292 5.92 -24.27 -7.87
C LYS A 292 6.12 -24.10 -6.37
N ASN A 293 6.92 -23.13 -5.97
CA ASN A 293 7.36 -22.95 -4.58
C ASN A 293 6.52 -21.89 -3.84
N LEU A 294 5.47 -21.36 -4.49
CA LEU A 294 4.61 -20.28 -4.01
C LEU A 294 5.32 -18.94 -3.73
N GLN A 295 6.55 -18.80 -4.22
CA GLN A 295 7.45 -17.64 -4.02
C GLN A 295 7.76 -16.90 -5.32
N GLY A 296 7.01 -17.17 -6.37
CA GLY A 296 7.12 -16.47 -7.64
C GLY A 296 6.81 -14.97 -7.49
N ARG A 297 7.26 -14.18 -8.46
CA ARG A 297 7.18 -12.73 -8.41
C ARG A 297 5.75 -12.19 -8.50
N ASN A 298 4.80 -12.98 -8.98
CA ASN A 298 3.39 -12.59 -9.12
C ASN A 298 3.22 -11.25 -9.89
N GLU A 299 4.00 -11.05 -10.95
CA GLU A 299 3.95 -9.80 -11.71
C GLU A 299 2.59 -9.55 -12.37
N LEU A 300 1.79 -10.59 -12.66
CA LEU A 300 0.45 -10.41 -13.24
C LEU A 300 -0.53 -9.86 -12.20
N GLY A 301 -0.52 -10.42 -10.99
CA GLY A 301 -1.29 -9.91 -9.86
C GLY A 301 -0.95 -8.45 -9.56
N LYS A 302 0.34 -8.11 -9.52
CA LYS A 302 0.80 -6.71 -9.36
C LYS A 302 0.33 -5.81 -10.50
N ALA A 303 0.38 -6.27 -11.75
CA ALA A 303 -0.09 -5.52 -12.91
C ALA A 303 -1.60 -5.22 -12.81
N LEU A 304 -2.41 -6.19 -12.42
CA LEU A 304 -3.84 -6.00 -12.16
C LEU A 304 -4.10 -5.01 -11.01
N GLN A 305 -3.31 -5.06 -9.93
CA GLN A 305 -3.43 -4.10 -8.82
C GLN A 305 -3.04 -2.67 -9.24
N ARG A 306 -2.00 -2.51 -10.09
CA ARG A 306 -1.66 -1.21 -10.72
C ARG A 306 -2.81 -0.72 -11.59
N LEU A 307 -3.38 -1.59 -12.43
CA LEU A 307 -4.53 -1.28 -13.28
C LEU A 307 -5.75 -0.87 -12.46
N ARG A 308 -6.10 -1.61 -11.39
CA ARG A 308 -7.18 -1.29 -10.45
C ARG A 308 -7.00 0.11 -9.87
N THR A 309 -5.78 0.43 -9.42
CA THR A 309 -5.44 1.75 -8.88
C THR A 309 -5.62 2.85 -9.93
N LYS A 310 -5.22 2.60 -11.19
CA LYS A 310 -5.41 3.54 -12.29
C LYS A 310 -6.89 3.76 -12.61
N LEU A 311 -7.68 2.69 -12.66
CA LEU A 311 -9.11 2.75 -12.98
C LEU A 311 -9.94 3.47 -11.91
N ARG A 312 -9.55 3.43 -10.63
CA ARG A 312 -10.18 4.20 -9.54
C ARG A 312 -10.02 5.71 -9.66
N LYS A 313 -9.05 6.18 -10.44
CA LYS A 313 -8.74 7.61 -10.60
C LYS A 313 -9.42 8.25 -11.82
N LEU A 314 -10.12 7.46 -12.63
CA LEU A 314 -10.82 7.88 -13.84
C LEU A 314 -12.30 8.07 -13.55
#